data_AF-A0A7V8NXR9-F1
#
_entry.id   AF-A0A7V8NXR9-F1
#
_cell.length_a   1.000
_cell.length_b   1.000
_cell.length_c   1.000
_cell.angle_alpha   90.00
_cell.angle_beta   90.00
_cell.angle_gamma   90.00
#
_symmetry.space_group_name_H-M   'P 1'
#
loop_
_entity.id
_entity.type
_entity.pdbx_description
1 polymer ?
#
loop_
_entity_poly.entity_id
_entity_poly.type
_entity_poly.pdbx_seq_one_letter_code
_entity_poly.pdbx_strand_id
1 'polypeptide(L)'
;MIHQSFTSLALLIATFLVASFFAYIYSIKRQNYLLLWTAAWLVFGVHYISPAITQSAVSSVLEGALTHWLFGLSALLFFLGAQIYAQRKSWKWHALVAAVVLGIWAAANAANLFSLSAIIPASLLFVAVAAIFWQESRRQETLADRLLGLSFGSWGVLWLALHYLKGTPELQGSNLNVVATAPCAFVAMLMVMALYEEEKRRIERNMLALSNLNL
;
A
#
# COMPACT_ATOMS: atom_id res chain seq x y z
N MET A 1 -19.75 -18.73 3.02
CA MET A 1 -19.31 -18.48 1.63
C MET A 1 -19.83 -17.14 1.07
N ILE A 2 -21.12 -16.80 1.18
CA ILE A 2 -21.67 -15.51 0.69
C ILE A 2 -20.99 -14.26 1.32
N HIS A 3 -20.72 -14.29 2.63
CA HIS A 3 -20.08 -13.16 3.32
C HIS A 3 -18.67 -12.81 2.81
N GLN A 4 -17.86 -13.80 2.43
CA GLN A 4 -16.48 -13.57 1.95
C GLN A 4 -16.44 -12.90 0.58
N SER A 5 -17.35 -13.29 -0.33
CA SER A 5 -17.48 -12.65 -1.65
C SER A 5 -17.99 -11.21 -1.49
N PHE A 6 -18.97 -10.99 -0.61
CA PHE A 6 -19.49 -9.64 -0.33
C PHE A 6 -18.41 -8.71 0.26
N THR A 7 -17.61 -9.17 1.22
CA THR A 7 -16.49 -8.39 1.76
C THR A 7 -15.47 -8.08 0.67
N SER A 8 -15.06 -9.06 -0.14
CA SER A 8 -14.06 -8.85 -1.21
C SER A 8 -14.53 -7.86 -2.26
N LEU A 9 -15.83 -7.89 -2.62
CA LEU A 9 -16.43 -6.94 -3.54
C LEU A 9 -16.49 -5.52 -2.94
N ALA A 10 -16.87 -5.39 -1.67
CA ALA A 10 -16.83 -4.11 -0.98
C ALA A 10 -15.41 -3.50 -0.94
N LEU A 11 -14.38 -4.34 -0.71
CA LEU A 11 -12.98 -3.91 -0.73
C LEU A 11 -12.50 -3.50 -2.12
N LEU A 12 -12.92 -4.24 -3.16
CA LEU A 12 -12.66 -3.86 -4.54
C LEU A 12 -13.26 -2.48 -4.83
N ILE A 13 -14.55 -2.26 -4.54
CA ILE A 13 -15.19 -0.96 -4.77
C ILE A 13 -14.47 0.14 -3.99
N ALA A 14 -14.17 -0.08 -2.71
CA ALA A 14 -13.49 0.91 -1.88
C ALA A 14 -12.10 1.29 -2.43
N THR A 15 -11.29 0.31 -2.83
CA THR A 15 -9.95 0.54 -3.37
C THR A 15 -9.98 1.25 -4.73
N PHE A 16 -10.93 0.92 -5.61
CA PHE A 16 -11.16 1.65 -6.86
C PHE A 16 -11.62 3.09 -6.61
N LEU A 17 -12.46 3.32 -5.61
CA LEU A 17 -12.91 4.66 -5.23
C LEU A 17 -11.74 5.51 -4.72
N VAL A 18 -10.89 4.93 -3.86
CA VAL A 18 -9.66 5.55 -3.36
C VAL A 18 -8.69 5.84 -4.50
N ALA A 19 -8.50 4.90 -5.43
CA ALA A 19 -7.68 5.12 -6.62
C ALA A 19 -8.21 6.28 -7.47
N SER A 20 -9.52 6.32 -7.73
CA SER A 20 -10.17 7.39 -8.49
C SER A 20 -10.03 8.74 -7.80
N PHE A 21 -10.15 8.76 -6.48
CA PHE A 21 -9.94 9.95 -5.67
C PHE A 21 -8.49 10.48 -5.77
N PHE A 22 -7.48 9.61 -5.67
CA PHE A 22 -6.09 10.02 -5.88
C PHE A 22 -5.79 10.43 -7.32
N ALA A 23 -6.43 9.79 -8.31
CA ALA A 23 -6.34 10.18 -9.71
C ALA A 23 -6.89 11.60 -9.93
N TYR A 24 -8.00 11.93 -9.25
CA TYR A 24 -8.58 13.27 -9.26
C TYR A 24 -7.62 14.29 -8.64
N ILE A 25 -7.07 14.04 -7.45
CA ILE A 25 -6.07 14.94 -6.84
C ILE A 25 -4.85 15.09 -7.76
N TYR A 26 -4.39 14.01 -8.39
CA TYR A 26 -3.30 14.07 -9.36
C TYR A 26 -3.61 14.99 -10.54
N SER A 27 -4.84 14.99 -11.04
CA SER A 27 -5.25 15.89 -12.13
C SER A 27 -5.10 17.38 -11.76
N ILE A 28 -5.26 17.71 -10.47
CA ILE A 28 -5.14 19.06 -9.93
C ILE A 28 -3.67 19.40 -9.60
N LYS A 29 -3.01 18.55 -8.81
CA LYS A 29 -1.67 18.84 -8.26
C LYS A 29 -0.52 18.44 -9.19
N ARG A 30 -0.75 17.51 -10.12
CA ARG A 30 0.23 16.94 -11.06
C ARG A 30 1.55 16.48 -10.42
N GLN A 31 1.49 15.97 -9.20
CA GLN A 31 2.68 15.44 -8.49
C GLN A 31 2.85 13.94 -8.75
N ASN A 32 4.05 13.52 -9.15
CA ASN A 32 4.33 12.15 -9.60
C ASN A 32 4.07 11.06 -8.56
N TYR A 33 4.21 11.34 -7.26
CA TYR A 33 3.92 10.33 -6.24
C TYR A 33 2.42 10.00 -6.17
N LEU A 34 1.52 10.95 -6.46
CA LEU A 34 0.07 10.69 -6.49
C LEU A 34 -0.31 9.73 -7.61
N LEU A 35 0.40 9.77 -8.74
CA LEU A 35 0.22 8.80 -9.82
C LEU A 35 0.64 7.40 -9.36
N LEU A 36 1.80 7.27 -8.69
CA LEU A 36 2.24 5.99 -8.13
C LEU A 36 1.27 5.46 -7.07
N TRP A 37 0.74 6.33 -6.23
CA TRP A 37 -0.28 5.98 -5.24
C TRP A 37 -1.58 5.51 -5.90
N THR A 38 -2.03 6.20 -6.96
CA THR A 38 -3.18 5.76 -7.77
C THR A 38 -2.94 4.37 -8.35
N ALA A 39 -1.77 4.15 -8.95
CA ALA A 39 -1.40 2.85 -9.51
C ALA A 39 -1.32 1.76 -8.42
N ALA A 40 -0.78 2.08 -7.24
CA ALA A 40 -0.70 1.17 -6.11
C ALA A 40 -2.10 0.70 -5.68
N TRP A 41 -3.05 1.64 -5.57
CA TRP A 41 -4.44 1.34 -5.21
C TRP A 41 -5.17 0.55 -6.28
N LEU A 42 -4.93 0.82 -7.58
CA LEU A 42 -5.52 0.02 -8.67
C LEU A 42 -5.01 -1.42 -8.64
N VAL A 43 -3.69 -1.61 -8.53
CA VAL A 43 -3.10 -2.96 -8.46
C VAL A 43 -3.59 -3.70 -7.21
N PHE A 44 -3.68 -3.00 -6.08
CA PHE A 44 -4.22 -3.55 -4.85
C PHE A 44 -5.72 -3.89 -4.95
N GLY A 45 -6.50 -3.12 -5.72
CA GLY A 45 -7.91 -3.45 -6.00
C GLY A 45 -8.08 -4.69 -6.88
N VAL A 46 -7.23 -4.84 -7.90
CA VAL A 46 -7.22 -6.02 -8.79
C VAL A 46 -6.93 -7.31 -8.01
N HIS A 47 -6.14 -7.24 -6.94
CA HIS A 47 -5.91 -8.38 -6.04
C HIS A 47 -7.22 -8.96 -5.46
N TYR A 48 -8.27 -8.14 -5.24
CA TYR A 48 -9.56 -8.62 -4.73
C TYR A 48 -10.49 -9.21 -5.81
N ILE A 49 -10.14 -9.10 -7.10
CA ILE A 49 -10.94 -9.65 -8.20
C ILE A 49 -11.01 -11.18 -8.11
N SER A 50 -9.87 -11.83 -7.87
CA SER A 50 -9.79 -13.30 -7.78
C SER A 50 -10.76 -13.85 -6.72
N PRO A 51 -10.69 -13.45 -5.43
CA PRO A 51 -11.64 -13.94 -4.42
C PRO A 51 -13.08 -13.45 -4.63
N ALA A 52 -13.33 -12.39 -5.39
CA ALA A 52 -14.68 -11.92 -5.70
C ALA A 52 -15.39 -12.80 -6.75
N ILE A 53 -14.65 -13.30 -7.75
CA ILE A 53 -15.19 -14.05 -8.88
C ILE A 53 -15.16 -15.56 -8.62
N THR A 54 -14.07 -16.10 -8.07
CA THR A 54 -13.92 -17.55 -7.88
C THR A 54 -14.50 -17.98 -6.54
N GLN A 55 -15.76 -18.43 -6.54
CA GLN A 55 -16.38 -19.07 -5.37
C GLN A 55 -15.96 -20.55 -5.19
N SER A 56 -15.25 -21.11 -6.17
CA SER A 56 -14.84 -22.51 -6.17
C SER A 56 -13.55 -22.71 -5.38
N ALA A 57 -13.53 -23.71 -4.49
CA ALA A 57 -12.43 -24.04 -3.58
C ALA A 57 -11.13 -24.50 -4.26
N VAL A 58 -11.13 -24.66 -5.59
CA VAL A 58 -9.96 -25.04 -6.39
C VAL A 58 -9.36 -23.76 -6.97
N SER A 59 -8.60 -23.04 -6.16
CA SER A 59 -7.71 -21.99 -6.66
C SER A 59 -6.66 -22.65 -7.56
N SER A 60 -6.58 -22.20 -8.82
CA SER A 60 -5.49 -22.65 -9.68
C SER A 60 -4.17 -22.11 -9.12
N VAL A 61 -3.10 -22.91 -9.22
CA VAL A 61 -1.74 -22.52 -8.80
C VAL A 61 -1.32 -21.16 -9.39
N LEU A 62 -1.78 -20.87 -10.60
CA LEU A 62 -1.53 -19.61 -11.31
C LEU A 62 -2.25 -18.41 -10.67
N GLU A 63 -3.51 -18.56 -10.24
CA GLU A 63 -4.26 -17.50 -9.55
C GLU A 63 -3.61 -17.14 -8.21
N GLY A 64 -3.13 -18.12 -7.45
CA GLY A 64 -2.39 -17.87 -6.21
C GLY A 64 -1.08 -17.12 -6.45
N ALA A 65 -0.33 -17.50 -7.49
CA ALA A 65 0.90 -16.81 -7.89
C ALA A 65 0.63 -15.35 -8.26
N LEU A 66 -0.38 -15.12 -9.09
CA LEU A 66 -0.75 -13.79 -9.58
C LEU A 66 -1.24 -12.89 -8.44
N THR A 67 -2.03 -13.43 -7.52
CA THR A 67 -2.54 -12.72 -6.34
C THR A 67 -1.40 -12.26 -5.42
N HIS A 68 -0.41 -13.12 -5.16
CA HIS A 68 0.78 -12.75 -4.38
C HIS A 68 1.67 -11.74 -5.12
N TRP A 69 1.82 -11.89 -6.43
CA TRP A 69 2.59 -10.95 -7.24
C TRP A 69 1.97 -9.55 -7.26
N LEU A 70 0.65 -9.45 -7.45
CA LEU A 70 -0.08 -8.18 -7.41
C LEU A 70 0.05 -7.49 -6.04
N PHE A 71 -0.02 -8.25 -4.96
CA PHE A 71 0.18 -7.73 -3.61
C PHE A 71 1.60 -7.14 -3.45
N GLY A 72 2.64 -7.89 -3.83
CA GLY A 72 4.02 -7.38 -3.82
C GLY A 72 4.23 -6.17 -4.72
N LEU A 73 3.59 -6.14 -5.88
CA LEU A 73 3.66 -5.04 -6.84
C LEU A 73 3.00 -3.77 -6.28
N SER A 74 1.85 -3.88 -5.60
CA SER A 74 1.25 -2.74 -4.89
C SER A 74 2.16 -2.20 -3.78
N ALA A 75 2.82 -3.07 -3.02
CA ALA A 75 3.74 -2.66 -1.96
C ALA A 75 4.95 -1.89 -2.52
N LEU A 76 5.50 -2.34 -3.66
CA LEU A 76 6.56 -1.63 -4.37
C LEU A 76 6.13 -0.26 -4.87
N LEU A 77 4.91 -0.14 -5.40
CA LEU A 77 4.36 1.14 -5.85
C LEU A 77 4.18 2.12 -4.68
N PHE A 78 3.66 1.65 -3.54
CA PHE A 78 3.60 2.47 -2.32
C PHE A 78 5.00 2.89 -1.85
N PHE A 79 5.99 1.99 -1.91
CA PHE A 79 7.37 2.28 -1.54
C PHE A 79 8.00 3.35 -2.43
N LEU A 80 7.87 3.22 -3.75
CA LEU A 80 8.31 4.26 -4.69
C LEU A 80 7.57 5.58 -4.46
N GLY A 81 6.26 5.52 -4.22
CA GLY A 81 5.44 6.69 -3.89
C GLY A 81 5.95 7.42 -2.65
N ALA A 82 6.24 6.68 -1.58
CA ALA A 82 6.78 7.22 -0.33
C ALA A 82 8.20 7.81 -0.52
N GLN A 83 9.06 7.19 -1.34
CA GLN A 83 10.38 7.74 -1.65
C GLN A 83 10.30 9.09 -2.37
N ILE A 84 9.40 9.20 -3.37
CA ILE A 84 9.21 10.45 -4.13
C ILE A 84 8.58 11.51 -3.22
N TYR A 85 7.63 11.12 -2.37
CA TYR A 85 7.03 12.02 -1.37
C TYR A 85 8.10 12.61 -0.43
N ALA A 86 8.97 11.77 0.13
CA ALA A 86 10.06 12.18 1.01
C ALA A 86 11.24 12.88 0.28
N GLN A 87 11.08 13.24 -1.01
CA GLN A 87 12.10 13.88 -1.84
C GLN A 87 13.45 13.13 -1.86
N ARG A 88 13.41 11.79 -1.73
CA ARG A 88 14.61 10.95 -1.80
C ARG A 88 14.91 10.57 -3.25
N LYS A 89 16.16 10.20 -3.52
CA LYS A 89 16.59 9.70 -4.82
C LYS A 89 15.82 8.43 -5.16
N SER A 90 14.78 8.56 -5.99
CA SER A 90 13.91 7.45 -6.38
C SER A 90 14.71 6.38 -7.12
N TRP A 91 14.83 5.21 -6.52
CA TRP A 91 15.52 4.06 -7.11
C TRP A 91 14.63 3.31 -8.09
N LYS A 92 14.16 3.99 -9.14
CA LYS A 92 13.25 3.43 -10.15
C LYS A 92 13.77 2.14 -10.76
N TRP A 93 15.07 2.08 -11.04
CA TRP A 93 15.73 0.90 -11.60
C TRP A 93 15.71 -0.29 -10.62
N HIS A 94 16.11 -0.08 -9.36
CA HIS A 94 16.07 -1.13 -8.35
C HIS A 94 14.66 -1.60 -8.04
N ALA A 95 13.67 -0.71 -8.10
CA ALA A 95 12.27 -1.09 -7.92
C ALA A 95 11.72 -1.92 -9.09
N LEU A 96 12.15 -1.65 -10.32
CA LEU A 96 11.83 -2.49 -11.48
C LEU A 96 12.46 -3.88 -11.33
N VAL A 97 13.74 -3.95 -10.95
CA VAL A 97 14.41 -5.22 -10.65
C VAL A 97 13.69 -5.97 -9.53
N ALA A 98 13.31 -5.27 -8.45
CA ALA A 98 12.55 -5.88 -7.36
C ALA A 98 11.18 -6.41 -7.81
N ALA A 99 10.47 -5.71 -8.71
CA ALA A 99 9.18 -6.15 -9.24
C ALA A 99 9.32 -7.46 -10.05
N VAL A 100 10.38 -7.56 -10.86
CA VAL A 100 10.70 -8.77 -11.63
C VAL A 100 11.08 -9.92 -10.69
N VAL A 101 11.95 -9.65 -9.69
CA VAL A 101 12.35 -10.66 -8.70
C VAL A 101 11.15 -11.17 -7.90
N LEU A 102 10.24 -10.28 -7.47
CA LEU A 102 9.01 -10.68 -6.79
C LEU A 102 8.09 -11.53 -7.68
N GLY A 103 8.02 -11.22 -8.98
CA GLY A 103 7.26 -12.03 -9.94
C GLY A 103 7.84 -13.43 -10.12
N ILE A 104 9.16 -13.53 -10.30
CA ILE A 104 9.87 -14.82 -10.38
C ILE A 104 9.69 -15.60 -9.07
N TRP A 105 9.79 -14.92 -7.92
CA TRP A 105 9.60 -15.54 -6.61
C TRP A 105 8.17 -16.06 -6.41
N ALA A 106 7.16 -15.31 -6.84
CA ALA A 106 5.77 -15.74 -6.77
C ALA A 106 5.50 -16.95 -7.68
N ALA A 107 6.05 -16.97 -8.89
CA ALA A 107 5.97 -18.12 -9.80
C ALA A 107 6.69 -19.36 -9.25
N ALA A 108 7.87 -19.18 -8.66
CA ALA A 108 8.63 -20.27 -8.04
C ALA A 108 7.94 -20.82 -6.78
N ASN A 109 7.29 -19.96 -5.99
CA ASN A 109 6.49 -20.37 -4.86
C ASN A 109 5.27 -21.21 -5.30
N ALA A 110 4.61 -20.80 -6.38
CA ALA A 110 3.49 -21.53 -6.96
C ALA A 110 3.88 -22.93 -7.45
N ALA A 111 5.09 -23.08 -7.98
CA ALA A 111 5.66 -24.36 -8.37
C ALA A 111 6.22 -25.19 -7.17
N ASN A 112 6.01 -24.75 -5.92
CA ASN A 112 6.55 -25.35 -4.70
C ASN A 112 8.09 -25.48 -4.68
N LEU A 113 8.81 -24.67 -5.47
CA LEU A 113 10.29 -24.68 -5.51
C LEU A 113 10.92 -24.08 -4.24
N PHE A 114 10.19 -23.25 -3.49
CA PHE A 114 10.66 -22.60 -2.27
C PHE A 114 9.62 -22.68 -1.14
N SER A 115 10.06 -23.04 0.07
CA SER A 115 9.22 -23.03 1.28
C SER A 115 8.94 -21.62 1.83
N LEU A 116 9.60 -20.59 1.30
CA LEU A 116 9.47 -19.19 1.72
C LEU A 116 8.36 -18.47 0.94
N SER A 117 7.29 -18.10 1.66
CA SER A 117 6.13 -17.41 1.09
C SER A 117 6.48 -16.05 0.48
N ALA A 118 5.95 -15.77 -0.71
CA ALA A 118 6.04 -14.47 -1.38
C ALA A 118 5.42 -13.30 -0.57
N ILE A 119 4.66 -13.61 0.48
CA ILE A 119 4.09 -12.63 1.43
C ILE A 119 5.18 -11.97 2.28
N ILE A 120 6.23 -12.71 2.66
CA ILE A 120 7.31 -12.21 3.52
C ILE A 120 8.02 -10.97 2.92
N PRO A 121 8.54 -11.03 1.67
CA PRO A 121 9.19 -9.86 1.08
C PRO A 121 8.22 -8.70 0.83
N ALA A 122 6.94 -8.97 0.54
CA ALA A 122 5.93 -7.91 0.39
C ALA A 122 5.63 -7.21 1.73
N SER A 123 5.51 -7.94 2.84
CA SER A 123 5.35 -7.36 4.18
C SER A 123 6.54 -6.51 4.60
N LEU A 124 7.77 -6.94 4.27
CA LEU A 124 8.98 -6.16 4.53
C LEU A 124 8.97 -4.83 3.75
N LEU A 125 8.42 -4.80 2.53
CA LEU A 125 8.25 -3.55 1.79
C LEU A 125 7.28 -2.58 2.48
N PHE A 126 6.18 -3.07 3.07
CA PHE A 126 5.30 -2.21 3.86
C PHE A 126 5.98 -1.66 5.12
N VAL A 127 6.81 -2.45 5.78
CA VAL A 127 7.64 -1.96 6.90
C VAL A 127 8.68 -0.93 6.41
N ALA A 128 9.23 -1.12 5.22
CA ALA A 128 10.14 -0.15 4.61
C ALA A 128 9.43 1.18 4.26
N VAL A 129 8.19 1.12 3.76
CA VAL A 129 7.32 2.31 3.58
C VAL A 129 7.11 3.03 4.91
N ALA A 130 6.79 2.28 5.96
CA ALA A 130 6.60 2.81 7.31
C ALA A 130 7.84 3.54 7.84
N ALA A 131 9.03 2.96 7.63
CA ALA A 131 10.30 3.56 8.03
C ALA A 131 10.56 4.89 7.30
N ILE A 132 10.20 5.00 6.02
CA ILE A 132 10.34 6.25 5.26
C ILE A 132 9.45 7.33 5.86
N PHE A 133 8.16 7.05 6.07
CA PHE A 133 7.22 8.01 6.66
C PHE A 133 7.58 8.38 8.10
N TRP A 134 8.09 7.43 8.89
CA TRP A 134 8.56 7.71 10.25
C TRP A 134 9.77 8.66 10.25
N GLN A 135 10.71 8.45 9.34
CA GLN A 135 11.87 9.34 9.22
C GLN A 135 11.46 10.72 8.70
N GLU A 136 10.51 10.79 7.76
CA GLU A 136 10.01 12.06 7.24
C GLU A 136 9.20 12.83 8.29
N SER A 137 8.41 12.14 9.11
CA SER A 137 7.69 12.73 10.24
C SER A 137 8.63 13.40 11.24
N ARG A 138 9.78 12.79 11.53
CA ARG A 138 10.81 13.41 12.38
C ARG A 138 11.46 14.64 11.74
N ARG A 139 11.48 14.72 10.41
CA ARG A 139 12.09 15.82 9.67
C ARG A 139 11.16 17.02 9.51
N GLN A 140 9.87 16.76 9.29
CA GLN A 140 8.88 17.80 9.00
C GLN A 140 7.89 18.06 10.15
N GLU A 141 8.02 17.35 11.28
CA GLU A 141 7.15 17.43 12.47
C GLU A 141 5.65 17.23 12.15
N THR A 142 5.36 16.39 11.16
CA THR A 142 4.00 16.07 10.71
C THR A 142 3.40 14.93 11.52
N LEU A 143 2.19 15.16 12.02
CA LEU A 143 1.39 14.12 12.66
C LEU A 143 0.85 13.14 11.62
N ALA A 144 0.45 13.63 10.44
CA ALA A 144 -0.06 12.79 9.36
C ALA A 144 0.97 11.73 8.91
N ASP A 145 2.25 12.11 8.72
CA ASP A 145 3.29 11.16 8.32
C ASP A 145 3.63 10.17 9.44
N ARG A 146 3.53 10.60 10.71
CA ARG A 146 3.73 9.71 11.86
C ARG A 146 2.68 8.61 11.88
N LEU A 147 1.43 9.01 11.71
CA LEU A 147 0.29 8.10 11.67
C LEU A 147 0.34 7.21 10.42
N LEU A 148 0.74 7.74 9.25
CA LEU A 148 0.98 6.94 8.05
C LEU A 148 2.03 5.86 8.28
N GLY A 149 3.14 6.22 8.92
CA GLY A 149 4.19 5.28 9.31
C GLY A 149 3.65 4.17 10.21
N LEU A 150 2.87 4.54 11.24
CA LEU A 150 2.25 3.56 12.15
C LEU A 150 1.22 2.67 11.43
N SER A 151 0.39 3.23 10.54
CA SER A 151 -0.58 2.46 9.77
C SER A 151 0.09 1.47 8.82
N PHE A 152 1.11 1.88 8.06
CA PHE A 152 1.85 0.94 7.20
C PHE A 152 2.66 -0.08 8.01
N GLY A 153 3.23 0.33 9.14
CA GLY A 153 3.99 -0.55 10.02
C GLY A 153 3.11 -1.63 10.64
N SER A 154 1.98 -1.23 11.22
CA SER A 154 0.97 -2.16 11.72
C SER A 154 0.44 -3.08 10.63
N TRP A 155 0.22 -2.57 9.41
CA TRP A 155 -0.24 -3.38 8.29
C TRP A 155 0.78 -4.45 7.87
N GLY A 156 2.06 -4.07 7.75
CA GLY A 156 3.15 -4.99 7.44
C GLY A 156 3.36 -6.05 8.52
N VAL A 157 3.37 -5.65 9.79
CA VAL A 157 3.50 -6.56 10.94
C VAL A 157 2.31 -7.49 11.05
N LEU A 158 1.10 -7.01 10.80
CA LEU A 158 -0.11 -7.83 10.84
C LEU A 158 -0.07 -8.93 9.78
N TRP A 159 0.29 -8.61 8.53
CA TRP A 159 0.45 -9.63 7.49
C TRP A 159 1.56 -10.65 7.80
N LEU A 160 2.66 -10.18 8.38
CA LEU A 160 3.77 -11.03 8.77
C LEU A 160 3.37 -11.95 9.93
N ALA A 161 2.68 -11.43 10.95
CA ALA A 161 2.12 -12.20 12.06
C ALA A 161 1.10 -13.22 11.56
N LEU A 162 0.16 -12.83 10.69
CA LEU A 162 -0.81 -13.75 10.09
C LEU A 162 -0.14 -14.87 9.30
N HIS A 163 0.98 -14.59 8.63
CA HIS A 163 1.75 -15.61 7.94
C HIS A 163 2.34 -16.65 8.90
N TYR A 164 2.94 -16.21 10.03
CA TYR A 164 3.45 -17.11 11.06
C TYR A 164 2.33 -17.86 11.81
N LEU A 165 1.17 -17.22 12.01
CA LEU A 165 -0.02 -17.83 12.60
C LEU A 165 -0.77 -18.79 11.66
N LYS A 166 -0.36 -18.96 10.39
CA LYS A 166 -0.90 -20.00 9.50
C LYS A 166 -0.76 -21.44 10.04
N GLY A 167 -0.04 -21.64 11.16
CA GLY A 167 -0.10 -22.87 11.96
C GLY A 167 -1.42 -23.14 12.68
N THR A 168 -2.36 -22.18 12.74
CA THR A 168 -3.67 -22.34 13.42
C THR A 168 -4.84 -22.01 12.48
N PRO A 169 -5.55 -23.00 11.93
CA PRO A 169 -6.61 -22.82 10.92
C PRO A 169 -7.88 -22.14 11.44
N GLU A 170 -8.12 -22.12 12.76
CA GLU A 170 -9.33 -21.51 13.36
C GLU A 170 -9.38 -19.99 13.25
N LEU A 171 -8.23 -19.33 13.06
CA LEU A 171 -8.16 -17.88 12.96
C LEU A 171 -8.41 -17.39 11.52
N GLN A 172 -8.32 -18.22 10.49
CA GLN A 172 -8.40 -17.84 9.05
C GLN A 172 -9.83 -17.52 8.55
N GLY A 173 -10.76 -17.19 9.43
CA GLY A 173 -12.13 -16.83 9.06
C GLY A 173 -12.25 -15.48 8.34
N SER A 174 -13.41 -15.26 7.70
CA SER A 174 -13.80 -14.01 7.00
C SER A 174 -13.55 -12.71 7.81
N ASN A 175 -13.51 -12.82 9.14
CA ASN A 175 -13.31 -11.69 10.07
C ASN A 175 -11.89 -11.13 10.00
N LEU A 176 -10.87 -11.94 9.66
CA LEU A 176 -9.49 -11.44 9.52
C LEU A 176 -9.31 -10.53 8.31
N ASN A 177 -10.08 -10.74 7.24
CA ASN A 177 -9.99 -9.91 6.03
C ASN A 177 -10.44 -8.46 6.34
N VAL A 178 -11.47 -8.31 7.19
CA VAL A 178 -11.94 -7.00 7.66
C VAL A 178 -10.90 -6.30 8.53
N VAL A 179 -10.27 -7.01 9.47
CA VAL A 179 -9.23 -6.45 10.35
C VAL A 179 -7.98 -6.05 9.57
N ALA A 180 -7.59 -6.84 8.56
CA ALA A 180 -6.48 -6.52 7.67
C ALA A 180 -6.76 -5.31 6.75
N THR A 181 -8.04 -4.91 6.62
CA THR A 181 -8.46 -3.75 5.82
C THR A 181 -8.54 -2.46 6.63
N ALA A 182 -8.68 -2.51 7.96
CA ALA A 182 -8.72 -1.29 8.77
C ALA A 182 -7.51 -0.35 8.50
N PRO A 183 -6.25 -0.85 8.43
CA PRO A 183 -5.11 -0.01 8.07
C PRO A 183 -5.21 0.63 6.69
N CYS A 184 -5.84 -0.04 5.71
CA CYS A 184 -6.00 0.47 4.34
C CYS A 184 -6.84 1.76 4.31
N ALA A 185 -7.98 1.79 5.02
CA ALA A 185 -8.82 2.99 5.09
C ALA A 185 -8.08 4.15 5.80
N PHE A 186 -7.37 3.85 6.88
CA PHE A 186 -6.54 4.85 7.58
C PHE A 186 -5.44 5.40 6.68
N VAL A 187 -4.71 4.54 5.94
CA VAL A 187 -3.66 4.97 5.01
C VAL A 187 -4.22 5.92 3.95
N ALA A 188 -5.38 5.60 3.36
CA ALA A 188 -6.02 6.48 2.38
C ALA A 188 -6.36 7.85 2.98
N MET A 189 -7.02 7.88 4.14
CA MET A 189 -7.42 9.11 4.83
C MET A 189 -6.20 9.96 5.27
N LEU A 190 -5.19 9.33 5.86
CA LEU A 190 -4.02 10.01 6.39
C LEU A 190 -3.15 10.62 5.30
N MET A 191 -3.09 10.01 4.12
CA MET A 191 -2.41 10.62 2.97
C MET A 191 -3.11 11.92 2.54
N VAL A 192 -4.45 12.01 2.61
CA VAL A 192 -5.16 13.28 2.35
C VAL A 192 -4.82 14.33 3.39
N MET A 193 -4.75 13.94 4.67
CA MET A 193 -4.32 14.84 5.73
C MET A 193 -2.88 15.33 5.52
N ALA A 194 -1.97 14.44 5.09
CA ALA A 194 -0.58 14.80 4.80
C ALA A 194 -0.48 15.83 3.67
N LEU A 195 -1.30 15.69 2.62
CA LEU A 195 -1.41 16.69 1.55
C LEU A 195 -1.87 18.05 2.08
N TYR A 196 -2.91 18.04 2.91
CA TYR A 196 -3.45 19.27 3.50
C TYR A 196 -2.42 19.98 4.40
N GLU A 197 -1.72 19.23 5.27
CA GLU A 197 -0.66 19.77 6.11
C GLU A 197 0.52 20.33 5.30
N GLU A 198 0.88 19.71 4.18
CA GLU A 198 1.92 20.22 3.28
C GLU A 198 1.50 21.54 2.63
N GLU A 199 0.27 21.63 2.12
CA GLU A 199 -0.26 22.84 1.50
C GLU A 199 -0.34 24.01 2.47
N LYS A 200 -0.88 23.77 3.66
CA LYS A 200 -0.97 24.78 4.72
C LYS A 200 0.40 25.37 5.01
N ARG A 201 1.43 24.54 5.18
CA ARG A 201 2.81 24.99 5.45
C ARG A 201 3.47 25.67 4.27
N ARG A 202 3.11 25.34 3.02
CA ARG A 202 3.59 26.08 1.84
C ARG A 202 3.01 27.49 1.82
N ILE A 203 1.72 27.63 2.13
CA ILE A 203 1.06 28.94 2.18
C ILE A 203 1.65 29.80 3.30
N GLU A 204 1.82 29.24 4.51
CA GLU A 204 2.46 29.94 5.64
C GLU A 204 3.86 30.45 5.30
N ARG A 205 4.70 29.63 4.67
CA ARG A 205 6.05 30.02 4.25
C ARG A 205 6.03 31.15 3.21
N ASN A 206 5.11 31.09 2.24
CA ASN A 206 4.98 32.14 1.23
C ASN A 206 4.47 33.45 1.83
N MET A 207 3.55 33.40 2.79
CA MET A 207 3.06 34.58 3.50
C MET A 207 4.19 35.27 4.29
N LEU A 208 5.01 34.50 5.00
CA LEU A 208 6.16 35.04 5.74
C LEU A 208 7.22 35.66 4.81
N ALA A 209 7.47 35.05 3.66
CA ALA A 209 8.39 35.60 2.66
C ALA A 209 7.87 36.93 2.08
N LEU A 210 6.57 37.01 1.78
CA LEU A 210 5.94 38.24 1.29
C LEU A 210 5.91 39.35 2.35
N SER A 211 5.64 39.03 3.63
CA SER A 211 5.69 40.02 4.70
C SER A 211 7.10 40.58 4.93
N ASN A 212 8.14 39.77 4.69
CA ASN A 212 9.53 40.21 4.83
C ASN A 212 10.02 41.07 3.64
N LEU A 213 9.35 41.00 2.48
CA LEU A 213 9.65 41.84 1.31
C LEU A 213 8.99 43.23 1.37
N ASN A 214 8.04 43.43 2.28
CA ASN A 214 7.28 44.67 2.42
C ASN A 214 7.79 45.56 3.58
N LEU A 215 8.96 45.23 4.14
CA LEU A 215 9.75 45.98 5.12
C LEU A 215 11.06 46.45 4.47
#